data_AF-A0AAP2Z5X9-F1
#
_entry.id   AF-A0AAP2Z5X9-F1
#
_cell.length_a   1.000
_cell.length_b   1.000
_cell.length_c   1.000
_cell.angle_alpha   90.00
_cell.angle_beta   90.00
_cell.angle_gamma   90.00
#
_symmetry.space_group_name_H-M   'P 1'
#
loop_
_entity.id
_entity.type
_entity.pdbx_description
1 polymer ?
#
loop_
_entity_poly.entity_id
_entity_poly.type
_entity_poly.pdbx_seq_one_letter_code
_entity_poly.pdbx_strand_id
1 'polypeptide(L)'
;MTTLVVCLDRTDDVGRRTGLRTPIVGWEAVRALVTDVGLADPEDSGVNTLLESLRVAQSLRDENEETVVAVVSGDRESMVSADRAVARQIDDLMAEYEPDSAIVVIDSAEDERLVPIVESRVQVDAVDRVVVRQARDIESTYYLLKQFLADEELRQTILVPLGITLLVFPILATVFSPAIGAATITAVIGLFLLYKGFSIDELLTTFAKQARESLYSGQVSVVTYVVAIGLTLVGLFVGALGVSNLGETEGAIVPTMQFVFDSIPWLTAAALTASTGRLLDEIIREEPIRSSFLHLPFLAVAVGLVVRGFAAFFLEQQGQLGPLVIDQPGIATVALTPGQRLAVFVAGGVLLSLIGVRTVSSMTGPRGPTDDSDDTTGDAASSGEDTSRSETESGDDTESDHSRDTTPSNPSGDAELTDGGSKANDSADESNG
;
A
#
# COMPACT_ATOMS: atom_id res chain seq x y z
N MET A 1 -39.50 26.72 -33.56
CA MET A 1 -38.82 25.42 -33.59
C MET A 1 -39.47 24.60 -32.51
N THR A 2 -39.87 23.39 -32.86
CA THR A 2 -40.62 22.51 -31.96
C THR A 2 -39.72 21.37 -31.53
N THR A 3 -39.51 21.25 -30.23
CA THR A 3 -38.64 20.21 -29.66
C THR A 3 -39.47 19.15 -28.96
N LEU A 4 -39.22 17.89 -29.33
CA LEU A 4 -39.81 16.72 -28.69
C LEU A 4 -38.93 16.26 -27.53
N VAL A 5 -39.42 16.36 -26.30
CA VAL A 5 -38.78 15.74 -25.13
C VAL A 5 -39.38 14.35 -24.96
N VAL A 6 -38.61 13.31 -25.25
CA VAL A 6 -39.08 11.93 -25.27
C VAL A 6 -38.43 11.09 -24.18
N CYS A 7 -39.25 10.56 -23.28
CA CYS A 7 -38.86 9.53 -22.33
C CYS A 7 -39.00 8.17 -23.00
N LEU A 8 -37.93 7.36 -23.02
CA LEU A 8 -37.96 6.03 -23.61
C LEU A 8 -38.00 4.95 -22.53
N ASP A 9 -38.87 3.95 -22.72
CA ASP A 9 -39.02 2.79 -21.84
C ASP A 9 -39.16 1.52 -22.69
N ARG A 10 -38.06 0.81 -22.90
CA ARG A 10 -38.01 -0.34 -23.81
C ARG A 10 -38.82 -1.53 -23.32
N THR A 11 -39.01 -1.68 -22.02
CA THR A 11 -39.62 -2.87 -21.40
C THR A 11 -41.12 -2.72 -21.13
N ASP A 12 -41.71 -1.59 -21.48
CA ASP A 12 -43.12 -1.27 -21.21
C ASP A 12 -43.45 -1.33 -19.72
N ASP A 13 -42.55 -0.77 -18.90
CA ASP A 13 -42.74 -0.63 -17.47
C ASP A 13 -43.93 0.29 -17.16
N VAL A 14 -44.07 1.36 -17.95
CA VAL A 14 -45.18 2.31 -17.85
C VAL A 14 -46.52 1.62 -18.10
N GLY A 15 -46.66 0.91 -19.22
CA GLY A 15 -47.90 0.20 -19.57
C GLY A 15 -48.20 -0.94 -18.60
N ARG A 16 -47.17 -1.68 -18.15
CA ARG A 16 -47.31 -2.77 -17.17
C ARG A 16 -47.84 -2.30 -15.83
N ARG A 17 -47.36 -1.16 -15.32
CA ARG A 17 -47.70 -0.69 -13.97
C ARG A 17 -49.00 0.11 -13.93
N THR A 18 -49.29 0.88 -14.98
CA THR A 18 -50.42 1.81 -14.99
C THR A 18 -51.60 1.34 -15.84
N GLY A 19 -51.39 0.39 -16.76
CA GLY A 19 -52.40 -0.06 -17.73
C GLY A 19 -52.68 0.96 -18.85
N LEU A 20 -51.93 2.06 -18.90
CA LEU A 20 -52.03 3.07 -19.95
C LEU A 20 -51.33 2.60 -21.22
N ARG A 21 -51.78 3.13 -22.37
CA ARG A 21 -51.18 2.82 -23.68
C ARG A 21 -50.26 3.96 -24.10
N THR A 22 -49.08 3.62 -24.58
CA THR A 22 -48.12 4.55 -25.16
C THR A 22 -48.39 4.75 -26.67
N PRO A 23 -48.09 5.95 -27.23
CA PRO A 23 -47.38 7.05 -26.59
C PRO A 23 -48.30 7.89 -25.69
N ILE A 24 -47.80 8.32 -24.54
CA ILE A 24 -48.50 9.26 -23.65
C ILE A 24 -47.93 10.64 -23.93
N VAL A 25 -48.75 11.55 -24.43
CA VAL A 25 -48.30 12.86 -24.95
C VAL A 25 -48.91 14.00 -24.16
N GLY A 26 -48.10 15.02 -23.89
CA GLY A 26 -48.51 16.27 -23.27
C GLY A 26 -48.08 16.39 -21.81
N TRP A 27 -47.76 17.63 -21.41
CA TRP A 27 -47.24 17.95 -20.09
C TRP A 27 -48.12 17.43 -18.94
N GLU A 28 -49.43 17.66 -19.04
CA GLU A 28 -50.37 17.27 -17.99
C GLU A 28 -50.53 15.75 -17.89
N ALA A 29 -50.53 15.06 -19.02
CA ALA A 29 -50.61 13.60 -19.08
C ALA A 29 -49.36 12.95 -18.47
N VAL A 30 -48.17 13.44 -18.81
CA VAL A 30 -46.90 12.95 -18.24
C VAL A 30 -46.79 13.28 -16.75
N ARG A 31 -47.26 14.46 -16.33
CA ARG A 31 -47.30 14.82 -14.89
C ARG A 31 -48.25 13.94 -14.08
N ALA A 32 -49.40 13.57 -14.63
CA ALA A 32 -50.30 12.60 -14.00
C ALA A 32 -49.61 11.22 -13.91
N LEU A 33 -48.97 10.80 -15.00
CA LEU A 33 -48.26 9.52 -15.08
C LEU A 33 -47.16 9.37 -14.02
N VAL A 34 -46.40 10.45 -13.71
CA VAL A 34 -45.41 10.44 -12.61
C VAL A 34 -46.03 9.94 -11.30
N THR A 35 -47.25 10.40 -11.00
CA THR A 35 -47.95 10.03 -9.77
C THR A 35 -48.39 8.58 -9.82
N ASP A 36 -48.93 8.11 -10.96
CA ASP A 36 -49.39 6.73 -11.11
C ASP A 36 -48.22 5.73 -11.04
N VAL A 37 -47.12 6.02 -11.73
CA VAL A 37 -45.91 5.18 -11.72
C VAL A 37 -45.25 5.21 -10.34
N GLY A 38 -45.12 6.37 -9.71
CA GLY A 38 -44.51 6.49 -8.38
C GLY A 38 -45.34 5.88 -7.25
N LEU A 39 -46.66 5.81 -7.38
CA LEU A 39 -47.51 5.07 -6.45
C LEU A 39 -47.44 3.55 -6.66
N ALA A 40 -47.20 3.11 -7.89
CA ALA A 40 -47.03 1.69 -8.20
C ALA A 40 -45.66 1.15 -7.74
N ASP A 41 -44.59 1.93 -7.92
CA ASP A 41 -43.24 1.59 -7.48
C ASP A 41 -42.43 2.87 -7.15
N PRO A 42 -42.30 3.23 -5.86
CA PRO A 42 -41.61 4.45 -5.45
C PRO A 42 -40.08 4.36 -5.55
N GLU A 43 -39.50 3.16 -5.70
CA GLU A 43 -38.05 2.96 -5.78
C GLU A 43 -37.53 2.96 -7.23
N ASP A 44 -38.45 2.93 -8.19
CA ASP A 44 -38.14 2.86 -9.60
C ASP A 44 -37.49 4.14 -10.14
N SER A 45 -36.41 3.96 -10.91
CA SER A 45 -35.71 5.08 -11.53
C SER A 45 -36.56 5.80 -12.58
N GLY A 46 -37.55 5.13 -13.18
CA GLY A 46 -38.44 5.68 -14.21
C GLY A 46 -39.26 6.87 -13.72
N VAL A 47 -39.57 6.93 -12.42
CA VAL A 47 -40.19 8.13 -11.81
C VAL A 47 -39.30 9.35 -11.98
N ASN A 48 -38.00 9.19 -11.77
CA ASN A 48 -37.02 10.27 -11.95
C ASN A 48 -36.82 10.61 -13.43
N THR A 49 -36.90 9.63 -14.33
CA THR A 49 -36.85 9.84 -15.79
C THR A 49 -38.01 10.70 -16.28
N LEU A 50 -39.23 10.42 -15.81
CA LEU A 50 -40.42 11.22 -16.12
C LEU A 50 -40.33 12.64 -15.53
N LEU A 51 -39.83 12.77 -14.29
CA LEU A 51 -39.59 14.07 -13.66
C LEU A 51 -38.56 14.89 -14.41
N GLU A 52 -37.46 14.27 -14.87
CA GLU A 52 -36.44 14.98 -15.65
C GLU A 52 -36.98 15.37 -17.03
N SER A 53 -37.77 14.51 -17.68
CA SER A 53 -38.46 14.85 -18.94
C SER A 53 -39.35 16.08 -18.81
N LEU A 54 -40.09 16.18 -17.71
CA LEU A 54 -40.86 17.38 -17.38
C LEU A 54 -39.90 18.57 -17.14
N ARG A 55 -38.87 18.42 -16.30
CA ARG A 55 -37.94 19.52 -16.01
C ARG A 55 -37.27 20.09 -17.27
N VAL A 56 -36.81 19.23 -18.17
CA VAL A 56 -36.23 19.61 -19.47
C VAL A 56 -37.26 20.39 -20.29
N ALA A 57 -38.48 19.87 -20.43
CA ALA A 57 -39.52 20.54 -21.20
C ALA A 57 -40.06 21.84 -20.57
N GLN A 58 -39.94 22.01 -19.25
CA GLN A 58 -40.18 23.32 -18.62
C GLN A 58 -39.09 24.31 -18.98
N SER A 59 -37.82 23.88 -18.94
CA SER A 59 -36.67 24.72 -19.25
C SER A 59 -36.75 25.27 -20.68
N LEU A 60 -37.09 24.42 -21.66
CA LEU A 60 -37.28 24.83 -23.07
C LEU A 60 -38.43 25.83 -23.24
N ARG A 61 -39.56 25.62 -22.54
CA ARG A 61 -40.69 26.56 -22.59
C ARG A 61 -40.35 27.91 -21.97
N ASP A 62 -39.56 27.93 -20.90
CA ASP A 62 -39.08 29.18 -20.27
C ASP A 62 -38.15 29.96 -21.21
N GLU A 63 -37.49 29.27 -22.16
CA GLU A 63 -36.69 29.84 -23.24
C GLU A 63 -37.54 30.28 -24.47
N ASN A 64 -38.87 30.14 -24.41
CA ASN A 64 -39.83 30.40 -25.48
C ASN A 64 -39.74 29.45 -26.68
N GLU A 65 -39.30 28.20 -26.46
CA GLU A 65 -39.38 27.14 -27.46
C GLU A 65 -40.72 26.40 -27.37
N GLU A 66 -41.26 25.96 -28.52
CA GLU A 66 -42.43 25.10 -28.54
C GLU A 66 -41.98 23.68 -28.16
N THR A 67 -42.63 23.08 -27.16
CA THR A 67 -42.19 21.79 -26.62
C THR A 67 -43.33 20.81 -26.50
N VAL A 68 -43.09 19.58 -26.98
CA VAL A 68 -43.97 18.43 -26.82
C VAL A 68 -43.27 17.42 -25.93
N VAL A 69 -43.93 16.96 -24.86
CA VAL A 69 -43.41 15.90 -24.00
C VAL A 69 -44.13 14.62 -24.32
N ALA A 70 -43.39 13.54 -24.56
CA ALA A 70 -43.97 12.23 -24.82
C ALA A 70 -43.24 11.12 -24.05
N VAL A 71 -43.99 10.10 -23.66
CA VAL A 71 -43.45 8.84 -23.13
C VAL A 71 -43.75 7.75 -24.14
N VAL A 72 -42.69 7.10 -24.62
CA VAL A 72 -42.75 6.08 -25.66
C VAL A 72 -42.19 4.79 -25.08
N SER A 73 -42.99 3.73 -25.17
CA SER A 73 -42.59 2.42 -24.64
C SER A 73 -42.55 1.33 -25.72
N GLY A 74 -41.74 0.31 -25.47
CA GLY A 74 -41.67 -0.91 -26.27
C GLY A 74 -42.91 -1.80 -26.15
N ASP A 75 -42.83 -2.98 -26.75
CA ASP A 75 -43.86 -4.01 -26.72
C ASP A 75 -43.23 -5.34 -26.30
N ARG A 76 -43.97 -6.13 -25.53
CA ARG A 76 -43.46 -7.19 -24.66
C ARG A 76 -43.19 -8.52 -25.38
N GLU A 77 -43.68 -8.70 -26.59
CA GLU A 77 -43.68 -10.01 -27.26
C GLU A 77 -42.29 -10.45 -27.77
N SER A 78 -41.39 -9.51 -28.13
CA SER A 78 -40.03 -9.79 -28.61
C SER A 78 -39.16 -8.52 -28.65
N MET A 79 -37.84 -8.67 -28.60
CA MET A 79 -36.90 -7.53 -28.79
C MET A 79 -37.14 -6.78 -30.10
N VAL A 80 -37.45 -7.50 -31.19
CA VAL A 80 -37.70 -6.90 -32.51
C VAL A 80 -39.07 -6.21 -32.56
N SER A 81 -40.06 -6.68 -31.79
CA SER A 81 -41.36 -6.01 -31.69
C SER A 81 -41.29 -4.75 -30.83
N ALA A 82 -40.45 -4.72 -29.79
CA ALA A 82 -40.24 -3.53 -28.95
C ALA A 82 -39.66 -2.37 -29.76
N ASP A 83 -38.55 -2.60 -30.45
CA ASP A 83 -37.88 -1.59 -31.28
C ASP A 83 -38.82 -1.08 -32.40
N ARG A 84 -39.63 -1.97 -32.99
CA ARG A 84 -40.65 -1.61 -34.00
C ARG A 84 -41.86 -0.87 -33.41
N ALA A 85 -42.23 -1.14 -32.18
CA ALA A 85 -43.33 -0.45 -31.50
C ALA A 85 -42.92 1.00 -31.22
N VAL A 86 -41.74 1.20 -30.64
CA VAL A 86 -41.14 2.52 -30.42
C VAL A 86 -41.03 3.28 -31.74
N ALA A 87 -40.50 2.66 -32.78
CA ALA A 87 -40.43 3.24 -34.12
C ALA A 87 -41.79 3.78 -34.62
N ARG A 88 -42.87 2.97 -34.52
CA ARG A 88 -44.22 3.40 -34.94
C ARG A 88 -44.73 4.57 -34.10
N GLN A 89 -44.54 4.54 -32.79
CA GLN A 89 -44.99 5.62 -31.92
C GLN A 89 -44.26 6.94 -32.23
N ILE A 90 -42.95 6.87 -32.52
CA ILE A 90 -42.20 8.05 -32.98
C ILE A 90 -42.71 8.50 -34.35
N ASP A 91 -43.00 7.59 -35.29
CA ASP A 91 -43.58 7.94 -36.59
C ASP A 91 -44.93 8.68 -36.43
N ASP A 92 -45.78 8.22 -35.49
CA ASP A 92 -47.05 8.87 -35.16
C ASP A 92 -46.84 10.28 -34.56
N LEU A 93 -45.85 10.43 -33.66
CA LEU A 93 -45.48 11.74 -33.08
C LEU A 93 -44.94 12.71 -34.14
N MET A 94 -44.15 12.22 -35.09
CA MET A 94 -43.64 13.02 -36.21
C MET A 94 -44.79 13.50 -37.11
N ALA A 95 -45.78 12.65 -37.36
CA ALA A 95 -46.92 12.96 -38.22
C ALA A 95 -47.90 13.95 -37.58
N GLU A 96 -48.07 13.92 -36.25
CA GLU A 96 -49.03 14.76 -35.53
C GLU A 96 -48.43 16.11 -35.10
N TYR A 97 -47.17 16.14 -34.65
CA TYR A 97 -46.57 17.32 -34.02
C TYR A 97 -45.43 17.97 -34.82
N GLU A 98 -44.94 17.30 -35.88
CA GLU A 98 -43.87 17.77 -36.77
C GLU A 98 -42.67 18.43 -36.03
N PRO A 99 -42.05 17.78 -35.02
CA PRO A 99 -40.96 18.38 -34.28
C PRO A 99 -39.68 18.49 -35.14
N ASP A 100 -38.95 19.60 -34.97
CA ASP A 100 -37.68 19.87 -35.65
C ASP A 100 -36.52 19.08 -35.03
N SER A 101 -36.55 18.91 -33.71
CA SER A 101 -35.53 18.19 -32.95
C SER A 101 -36.11 17.45 -31.74
N ALA A 102 -35.29 16.59 -31.14
CA ALA A 102 -35.65 15.82 -29.96
C ALA A 102 -34.55 15.82 -28.90
N ILE A 103 -34.98 15.82 -27.63
CA ILE A 103 -34.15 15.50 -26.47
C ILE A 103 -34.66 14.18 -25.89
N VAL A 104 -33.78 13.19 -25.84
CA VAL A 104 -34.11 11.84 -25.37
C VAL A 104 -33.72 11.71 -23.90
N VAL A 105 -34.64 11.26 -23.05
CA VAL A 105 -34.39 11.04 -21.61
C VAL A 105 -34.50 9.55 -21.30
N ILE A 106 -33.49 8.99 -20.64
CA ILE A 106 -33.35 7.57 -20.33
C ILE A 106 -32.75 7.36 -18.93
N ASP A 107 -33.05 6.25 -18.27
CA ASP A 107 -32.44 5.85 -16.99
C ASP A 107 -31.71 4.51 -17.04
N SER A 108 -31.86 3.73 -18.13
CA SER A 108 -31.20 2.44 -18.29
C SER A 108 -30.38 2.32 -19.57
N ALA A 109 -29.40 1.42 -19.53
CA ALA A 109 -28.63 1.04 -20.71
C ALA A 109 -29.47 0.24 -21.73
N GLU A 110 -30.64 -0.27 -21.35
CA GLU A 110 -31.54 -0.95 -22.28
C GLU A 110 -32.33 0.07 -23.11
N ASP A 111 -32.77 1.17 -22.50
CA ASP A 111 -33.46 2.27 -23.18
C ASP A 111 -32.53 3.05 -24.11
N GLU A 112 -31.25 3.15 -23.75
CA GLU A 112 -30.22 3.75 -24.61
C GLU A 112 -30.14 3.09 -26.00
N ARG A 113 -30.49 1.80 -26.10
CA ARG A 113 -30.51 1.08 -27.38
C ARG A 113 -31.60 1.56 -28.33
N LEU A 114 -32.58 2.31 -27.84
CA LEU A 114 -33.65 2.91 -28.65
C LEU A 114 -33.25 4.25 -29.25
N VAL A 115 -32.18 4.90 -28.76
CA VAL A 115 -31.72 6.21 -29.27
C VAL A 115 -31.50 6.19 -30.79
N PRO A 116 -30.81 5.20 -31.40
CA PRO A 116 -30.62 5.16 -32.85
C PRO A 116 -31.94 5.06 -33.65
N ILE A 117 -33.01 4.55 -33.04
CA ILE A 117 -34.32 4.44 -33.67
C ILE A 117 -34.99 5.82 -33.74
N VAL A 118 -34.83 6.63 -32.69
CA VAL A 118 -35.29 8.02 -32.64
C VAL A 118 -34.46 8.89 -33.59
N GLU A 119 -33.13 8.78 -33.55
CA GLU A 119 -32.20 9.49 -34.45
C GLU A 119 -32.51 9.25 -35.94
N SER A 120 -33.02 8.07 -36.29
CA SER A 120 -33.40 7.76 -37.67
C SER A 120 -34.65 8.50 -38.18
N ARG A 121 -35.42 9.15 -37.30
CA ARG A 121 -36.72 9.81 -37.60
C ARG A 121 -36.70 11.31 -37.34
N VAL A 122 -35.95 11.75 -36.34
CA VAL A 122 -35.84 13.15 -35.92
C VAL A 122 -34.41 13.45 -35.47
N GLN A 123 -33.96 14.69 -35.67
CA GLN A 123 -32.66 15.12 -35.18
C GLN A 123 -32.64 15.08 -33.64
N VAL A 124 -31.74 14.28 -33.06
CA VAL A 124 -31.56 14.24 -31.60
C VAL A 124 -30.46 15.23 -31.21
N ASP A 125 -30.83 16.29 -30.49
CA ASP A 125 -29.89 17.32 -30.05
C ASP A 125 -29.15 16.91 -28.76
N ALA A 126 -29.81 16.11 -27.90
CA ALA A 126 -29.23 15.62 -26.65
C ALA A 126 -29.85 14.30 -26.18
N VAL A 127 -29.04 13.54 -25.42
CA VAL A 127 -29.49 12.36 -24.66
C VAL A 127 -29.17 12.60 -23.19
N ASP A 128 -30.20 12.74 -22.37
CA ASP A 128 -30.11 12.94 -20.93
C ASP A 128 -30.24 11.60 -20.18
N ARG A 129 -29.22 11.27 -19.37
CA ARG A 129 -29.13 9.99 -18.65
C ARG A 129 -29.37 10.22 -17.16
N VAL A 130 -30.51 9.75 -16.67
CA VAL A 130 -30.89 9.85 -15.26
C VAL A 130 -30.28 8.70 -14.46
N VAL A 131 -29.53 9.03 -13.41
CA VAL A 131 -28.88 8.03 -12.53
C VAL A 131 -29.29 8.28 -11.08
N VAL A 132 -30.00 7.31 -10.49
CA VAL A 132 -30.43 7.34 -9.09
C VAL A 132 -29.38 6.68 -8.19
N ARG A 133 -28.92 7.38 -7.14
CA ARG A 133 -27.93 6.84 -6.18
C ARG A 133 -28.65 6.13 -5.03
N GLN A 134 -28.58 4.79 -5.00
CA GLN A 134 -29.02 3.98 -3.86
C GLN A 134 -27.86 3.73 -2.88
N ALA A 135 -28.08 3.97 -1.58
CA ALA A 135 -27.12 3.58 -0.54
C ALA A 135 -27.31 2.07 -0.23
N ARG A 136 -26.23 1.28 -0.27
CA ARG A 136 -26.30 -0.18 -0.06
C ARG A 136 -26.04 -0.57 1.40
N ASP A 137 -26.76 -1.61 1.82
CA ASP A 137 -27.01 -2.04 3.21
C ASP A 137 -25.86 -2.71 3.98
N ILE A 138 -26.05 -2.73 5.31
CA ILE A 138 -25.18 -3.23 6.40
C ILE A 138 -24.69 -4.70 6.21
N GLU A 139 -25.35 -5.50 5.39
CA GLU A 139 -24.97 -6.88 5.07
C GLU A 139 -23.54 -7.00 4.53
N SER A 140 -23.13 -6.06 3.68
CA SER A 140 -21.77 -6.00 3.14
C SER A 140 -20.71 -5.85 4.24
N THR A 141 -21.05 -5.17 5.35
CA THR A 141 -20.14 -4.98 6.49
C THR A 141 -19.92 -6.27 7.27
N TYR A 142 -20.95 -7.10 7.44
CA TYR A 142 -20.83 -8.39 8.12
C TYR A 142 -19.89 -9.33 7.37
N TYR A 143 -20.01 -9.42 6.04
CA TYR A 143 -19.13 -10.25 5.22
C TYR A 143 -17.68 -9.76 5.26
N LEU A 144 -17.47 -8.44 5.24
CA LEU A 144 -16.13 -7.85 5.34
C LEU A 144 -15.49 -8.16 6.70
N LEU A 145 -16.25 -8.06 7.80
CA LEU A 145 -15.76 -8.41 9.13
C LEU A 145 -15.46 -9.91 9.25
N LYS A 146 -16.31 -10.77 8.69
CA LYS A 146 -16.09 -12.23 8.62
C LYS A 146 -14.81 -12.57 7.86
N GLN A 147 -14.56 -11.91 6.74
CA GLN A 147 -13.34 -12.10 5.94
C GLN A 147 -12.09 -11.63 6.69
N PHE A 148 -12.16 -10.49 7.37
CA PHE A 148 -11.08 -9.98 8.21
C PHE A 148 -10.70 -10.96 9.34
N LEU A 149 -11.70 -11.61 9.95
CA LEU A 149 -11.49 -12.62 10.99
C LEU A 149 -10.92 -13.95 10.44
N ALA A 150 -11.25 -14.30 9.20
CA ALA A 150 -10.80 -15.52 8.56
C ALA A 150 -9.34 -15.46 8.11
N ASP A 151 -8.87 -14.28 7.70
CA ASP A 151 -7.49 -14.03 7.26
C ASP A 151 -6.48 -14.22 8.42
N GLU A 152 -5.53 -15.15 8.25
CA GLU A 152 -4.51 -15.45 9.26
C GLU A 152 -3.55 -14.28 9.49
N GLU A 153 -3.12 -13.60 8.42
CA GLU A 153 -2.13 -12.53 8.53
C GLU A 153 -2.72 -11.31 9.25
N LEU A 154 -3.95 -10.94 8.89
CA LEU A 154 -4.67 -9.86 9.57
C LEU A 154 -4.99 -10.22 11.02
N ARG A 155 -5.42 -11.47 11.27
CA ARG A 155 -5.69 -11.96 12.62
C ARG A 155 -4.44 -11.89 13.50
N GLN A 156 -3.30 -12.38 13.01
CA GLN A 156 -2.04 -12.35 13.75
C GLN A 156 -1.48 -10.94 13.94
N THR A 157 -1.61 -10.07 12.94
CA THR A 157 -1.01 -8.74 12.99
C THR A 157 -1.82 -7.76 13.84
N ILE A 158 -3.16 -7.88 13.82
CA ILE A 158 -4.05 -6.90 14.46
C ILE A 158 -4.76 -7.52 15.66
N LEU A 159 -5.41 -8.67 15.48
CA LEU A 159 -6.28 -9.25 16.49
C LEU A 159 -5.50 -9.81 17.68
N VAL A 160 -4.35 -10.44 17.45
CA VAL A 160 -3.53 -11.03 18.51
C VAL A 160 -2.93 -9.95 19.43
N PRO A 161 -2.23 -8.90 18.95
CA PRO A 161 -1.73 -7.83 19.82
C PRO A 161 -2.84 -7.11 20.58
N LEU A 162 -3.99 -6.87 19.91
CA LEU A 162 -5.16 -6.26 20.54
C LEU A 162 -5.73 -7.16 21.66
N GLY A 163 -5.88 -8.46 21.40
CA GLY A 163 -6.37 -9.43 22.37
C GLY A 163 -5.45 -9.58 23.58
N ILE A 164 -4.14 -9.68 23.34
CA ILE A 164 -3.13 -9.71 24.41
C ILE A 164 -3.19 -8.43 25.23
N THR A 165 -3.32 -7.26 24.58
CA THR A 165 -3.44 -5.97 25.25
C THR A 165 -4.66 -5.92 26.16
N LEU A 166 -5.84 -6.31 25.64
CA LEU A 166 -7.08 -6.34 26.41
C LEU A 166 -7.01 -7.29 27.61
N LEU A 167 -6.26 -8.39 27.49
CA LEU A 167 -6.09 -9.37 28.57
C LEU A 167 -5.05 -8.91 29.61
N VAL A 168 -3.90 -8.42 29.16
CA VAL A 168 -2.74 -8.13 30.01
C VAL A 168 -2.83 -6.74 30.66
N PHE A 169 -3.41 -5.74 29.97
CA PHE A 169 -3.55 -4.38 30.50
C PHE A 169 -4.21 -4.31 31.87
N PRO A 170 -5.41 -4.90 32.11
CA PRO A 170 -6.05 -4.82 33.42
C PRO A 170 -5.21 -5.48 34.53
N ILE A 171 -4.48 -6.55 34.20
CA ILE A 171 -3.58 -7.23 35.15
C ILE A 171 -2.41 -6.30 35.52
N LEU A 172 -1.74 -5.70 34.52
CA LEU A 172 -0.64 -4.77 34.77
C LEU A 172 -1.10 -3.50 35.50
N ALA A 173 -2.27 -2.98 35.14
CA ALA A 173 -2.85 -1.79 35.75
C ALA A 173 -3.19 -1.98 37.23
N THR A 174 -3.61 -3.19 37.62
CA THR A 174 -3.95 -3.53 39.01
C THR A 174 -2.75 -3.90 39.86
N VAL A 175 -1.75 -4.60 39.30
CA VAL A 175 -0.56 -5.06 40.04
C VAL A 175 0.49 -3.95 40.19
N PHE A 176 0.70 -3.13 39.15
CA PHE A 176 1.73 -2.08 39.15
C PHE A 176 1.09 -0.69 39.22
N SER A 177 0.68 -0.17 38.07
CA SER A 177 -0.11 1.04 37.92
C SER A 177 -0.63 1.13 36.49
N PRO A 178 -1.72 1.88 36.22
CA PRO A 178 -2.20 2.08 34.85
C PRO A 178 -1.15 2.70 33.92
N ALA A 179 -0.31 3.61 34.44
CA ALA A 179 0.74 4.26 33.67
C ALA A 179 1.84 3.27 33.25
N ILE A 180 2.32 2.44 34.18
CA ILE A 180 3.34 1.42 33.89
C ILE A 180 2.76 0.34 32.95
N GLY A 181 1.50 -0.06 33.15
CA GLY A 181 0.82 -1.00 32.26
C GLY A 181 0.71 -0.48 30.83
N ALA A 182 0.25 0.77 30.65
CA ALA A 182 0.16 1.40 29.35
C ALA A 182 1.54 1.57 28.68
N ALA A 183 2.55 2.01 29.42
CA ALA A 183 3.91 2.17 28.91
C ALA A 183 4.51 0.83 28.46
N THR A 184 4.32 -0.23 29.26
CA THR A 184 4.82 -1.58 28.95
C THR A 184 4.17 -2.13 27.68
N ILE A 185 2.84 -2.01 27.58
CA ILE A 185 2.11 -2.49 26.39
C ILE A 185 2.51 -1.70 25.15
N THR A 186 2.61 -0.38 25.27
CA THR A 186 3.04 0.48 24.15
C THR A 186 4.45 0.10 23.69
N ALA A 187 5.36 -0.18 24.63
CA ALA A 187 6.71 -0.64 24.29
C ALA A 187 6.71 -2.00 23.60
N VAL A 188 5.92 -2.97 24.09
CA VAL A 188 5.82 -4.31 23.50
C VAL A 188 5.18 -4.27 22.10
N ILE A 189 4.07 -3.55 21.94
CA ILE A 189 3.42 -3.37 20.62
C ILE A 189 4.36 -2.64 19.67
N GLY A 190 5.00 -1.55 20.12
CA GLY A 190 5.96 -0.82 19.30
C GLY A 190 7.12 -1.70 18.84
N LEU A 191 7.66 -2.53 19.73
CA LEU A 191 8.71 -3.49 19.40
C LEU A 191 8.21 -4.55 18.39
N PHE A 192 6.98 -5.05 18.56
CA PHE A 192 6.36 -5.99 17.63
C PHE A 192 6.16 -5.38 16.24
N LEU A 193 5.69 -4.13 16.15
CA LEU A 193 5.51 -3.43 14.88
C LEU A 193 6.85 -3.18 14.18
N LEU A 194 7.90 -2.83 14.92
CA LEU A 194 9.25 -2.72 14.35
C LEU A 194 9.76 -4.08 13.86
N TYR A 195 9.52 -5.15 14.63
CA TYR A 195 9.89 -6.50 14.26
C TYR A 195 9.27 -6.91 12.91
N LYS A 196 7.95 -6.72 12.75
CA LYS A 196 7.25 -7.04 11.49
C LYS A 196 7.59 -6.04 10.38
N GLY A 197 7.73 -4.76 10.70
CA GLY A 197 8.03 -3.69 9.74
C GLY A 197 9.42 -3.81 9.09
N PHE A 198 10.39 -4.38 9.81
CA PHE A 198 11.70 -4.70 9.25
C PHE A 198 11.80 -6.11 8.65
N SER A 199 10.69 -6.87 8.61
CA SER A 199 10.67 -8.27 8.16
C SER A 199 11.82 -9.09 8.76
N ILE A 200 12.01 -8.97 10.09
CA ILE A 200 13.14 -9.58 10.79
C ILE A 200 13.18 -11.10 10.55
N ASP A 201 12.02 -11.74 10.37
CA ASP A 201 11.88 -13.16 10.02
C ASP A 201 12.64 -13.54 8.73
N GLU A 202 12.49 -12.73 7.68
CA GLU A 202 13.12 -12.96 6.37
C GLU A 202 14.63 -12.70 6.41
N LEU A 203 15.03 -11.66 7.17
CA LEU A 203 16.44 -11.36 7.40
C LEU A 203 17.12 -12.53 8.11
N LEU A 204 16.57 -12.99 9.24
CA LEU A 204 17.17 -14.09 10.02
C LEU A 204 17.26 -15.38 9.21
N THR A 205 16.23 -15.72 8.44
CA THR A 205 16.25 -16.94 7.62
C THR A 205 17.29 -16.86 6.51
N THR A 206 17.46 -15.69 5.87
CA THR A 206 18.50 -15.46 4.86
C THR A 206 19.89 -15.54 5.48
N PHE A 207 20.11 -14.87 6.62
CA PHE A 207 21.38 -14.94 7.36
C PHE A 207 21.72 -16.37 7.78
N ALA A 208 20.74 -17.13 8.27
CA ALA A 208 20.93 -18.51 8.69
C ALA A 208 21.31 -19.44 7.53
N LYS A 209 20.68 -19.25 6.36
CA LYS A 209 21.05 -19.98 5.12
C LYS A 209 22.47 -19.66 4.69
N GLN A 210 22.82 -18.37 4.61
CA GLN A 210 24.15 -17.92 4.22
C GLN A 210 25.25 -18.42 5.19
N ALA A 211 24.98 -18.37 6.49
CA ALA A 211 25.89 -18.88 7.51
C ALA A 211 26.10 -20.40 7.37
N ARG A 212 25.02 -21.15 7.09
CA ARG A 212 25.08 -22.60 6.85
C ARG A 212 25.92 -22.92 5.63
N GLU A 213 25.66 -22.27 4.49
CA GLU A 213 26.45 -22.45 3.26
C GLU A 213 27.93 -22.11 3.47
N SER A 214 28.19 -21.02 4.18
CA SER A 214 29.55 -20.58 4.51
C SER A 214 30.29 -21.61 5.39
N LEU A 215 29.62 -22.19 6.39
CA LEU A 215 30.15 -23.26 7.22
C LEU A 215 30.46 -24.53 6.42
N TYR A 216 29.57 -24.94 5.51
CA TYR A 216 29.81 -26.10 4.65
C TYR A 216 30.96 -25.87 3.66
N SER A 217 31.19 -24.62 3.26
CA SER A 217 32.30 -24.24 2.36
C SER A 217 33.66 -24.08 3.06
N GLY A 218 33.73 -24.28 4.38
CA GLY A 218 35.00 -24.23 5.13
C GLY A 218 35.61 -22.82 5.29
N GLN A 219 34.80 -21.77 5.26
CA GLN A 219 35.24 -20.39 5.42
C GLN A 219 35.77 -20.12 6.85
N VAL A 220 37.00 -19.62 6.95
CA VAL A 220 37.63 -19.17 8.20
C VAL A 220 36.90 -17.94 8.75
N SER A 221 36.31 -17.10 7.89
CA SER A 221 35.58 -15.90 8.33
C SER A 221 34.41 -16.22 9.26
N VAL A 222 33.74 -17.37 9.14
CA VAL A 222 32.60 -17.72 10.01
C VAL A 222 33.02 -17.77 11.47
N VAL A 223 34.11 -18.50 11.76
CA VAL A 223 34.62 -18.64 13.12
C VAL A 223 35.04 -17.27 13.65
N THR A 224 35.72 -16.47 12.82
CA THR A 224 36.13 -15.12 13.23
C THR A 224 34.96 -14.16 13.43
N TYR A 225 33.85 -14.30 12.70
CA TYR A 225 32.64 -13.52 12.92
C TYR A 225 31.96 -13.88 14.23
N VAL A 226 31.90 -15.16 14.59
CA VAL A 226 31.40 -15.59 15.91
C VAL A 226 32.26 -14.99 17.02
N VAL A 227 33.59 -15.04 16.87
CA VAL A 227 34.52 -14.42 17.83
C VAL A 227 34.33 -12.90 17.87
N ALA A 228 34.14 -12.24 16.73
CA ALA A 228 33.90 -10.80 16.65
C ALA A 228 32.57 -10.40 17.33
N ILE A 229 31.50 -11.19 17.16
CA ILE A 229 30.24 -10.99 17.89
C ILE A 229 30.47 -11.12 19.40
N GLY A 230 31.19 -12.14 19.84
CA GLY A 230 31.56 -12.31 21.24
C GLY A 230 32.35 -11.12 21.80
N LEU A 231 33.38 -10.66 21.08
CA LEU A 231 34.17 -9.48 21.45
C LEU A 231 33.32 -8.19 21.47
N THR A 232 32.35 -8.07 20.57
CA THR A 232 31.41 -6.94 20.55
C THR A 232 30.56 -6.92 21.82
N LEU A 233 29.99 -8.07 22.19
CA LEU A 233 29.21 -8.21 23.44
C LEU A 233 30.05 -7.90 24.68
N VAL A 234 31.30 -8.40 24.72
CA VAL A 234 32.24 -8.07 25.81
C VAL A 234 32.51 -6.56 25.85
N GLY A 235 32.71 -5.91 24.70
CA GLY A 235 32.91 -4.46 24.63
C GLY A 235 31.73 -3.65 25.14
N LEU A 236 30.51 -4.02 24.75
CA LEU A 236 29.29 -3.36 25.24
C LEU A 236 29.14 -3.55 26.76
N PHE A 237 29.40 -4.76 27.25
CA PHE A 237 29.32 -5.08 28.67
C PHE A 237 30.37 -4.31 29.49
N VAL A 238 31.63 -4.29 29.02
CA VAL A 238 32.72 -3.54 29.67
C VAL A 238 32.44 -2.04 29.68
N GLY A 239 31.89 -1.49 28.59
CA GLY A 239 31.46 -0.09 28.56
C GLY A 239 30.35 0.20 29.56
N ALA A 240 29.34 -0.67 29.66
CA ALA A 240 28.25 -0.52 30.62
C ALA A 240 28.75 -0.60 32.08
N LEU A 241 29.72 -1.48 32.36
CA LEU A 241 30.41 -1.52 33.65
C LEU A 241 31.19 -0.23 33.92
N GLY A 242 31.87 0.30 32.90
CA GLY A 242 32.57 1.58 32.97
C GLY A 242 31.65 2.72 33.41
N VAL A 243 30.46 2.82 32.82
CA VAL A 243 29.43 3.79 33.21
C VAL A 243 28.94 3.56 34.64
N SER A 244 28.67 2.31 34.99
CA SER A 244 28.15 1.95 36.31
C SER A 244 29.12 2.31 37.44
N ASN A 245 30.43 2.33 37.15
CA ASN A 245 31.47 2.67 38.11
C ASN A 245 31.64 4.19 38.34
N LEU A 246 31.06 5.06 37.51
CA LEU A 246 31.20 6.53 37.62
C LEU A 246 30.38 7.15 38.76
N GLY A 247 29.44 6.41 39.37
CA GLY A 247 28.48 6.96 40.33
C GLY A 247 27.45 7.90 39.68
N GLU A 248 26.56 8.49 40.48
CA GLU A 248 25.56 9.45 39.98
C GLU A 248 26.25 10.72 39.48
N THR A 249 26.30 10.90 38.16
CA THR A 249 26.84 12.09 37.50
C THR A 249 25.71 12.91 36.88
N GLU A 250 25.72 14.23 37.03
CA GLU A 250 24.78 15.10 36.32
C GLU A 250 25.13 15.18 34.82
N GLY A 251 24.19 14.79 33.96
CA GLY A 251 24.31 14.87 32.50
C GLY A 251 24.80 13.60 31.81
N ALA A 252 24.51 13.48 30.51
CA ALA A 252 24.75 12.25 29.74
C ALA A 252 26.15 12.17 29.09
N ILE A 253 26.89 13.28 29.02
CA ILE A 253 28.13 13.38 28.23
C ILE A 253 29.25 12.52 28.82
N VAL A 254 29.49 12.63 30.13
CA VAL A 254 30.55 11.87 30.82
C VAL A 254 30.27 10.36 30.81
N PRO A 255 29.06 9.88 31.18
CA PRO A 255 28.67 8.47 31.01
C PRO A 255 28.87 7.96 29.59
N THR A 256 28.46 8.74 28.59
CA THR A 256 28.58 8.32 27.18
C THR A 256 30.05 8.21 26.76
N MET A 257 30.89 9.18 27.11
CA MET A 257 32.31 9.14 26.77
C MET A 257 33.05 8.00 27.50
N GLN A 258 32.67 7.69 28.74
CA GLN A 258 33.22 6.55 29.47
C GLN A 258 32.86 5.23 28.83
N PHE A 259 31.58 5.04 28.49
CA PHE A 259 31.11 3.87 27.75
C PHE A 259 31.94 3.67 26.47
N VAL A 260 32.06 4.74 25.68
CA VAL A 260 32.79 4.75 24.42
C VAL A 260 34.27 4.41 24.65
N PHE A 261 34.92 5.03 25.63
CA PHE A 261 36.34 4.81 25.91
C PHE A 261 36.66 3.36 26.30
N ASP A 262 35.79 2.73 27.11
CA ASP A 262 35.97 1.38 27.61
C ASP A 262 35.54 0.30 26.59
N SER A 263 34.50 0.57 25.79
CA SER A 263 34.02 -0.36 24.76
C SER A 263 34.94 -0.43 23.54
N ILE A 264 35.50 0.70 23.09
CA ILE A 264 36.24 0.77 21.81
C ILE A 264 37.37 -0.24 21.65
N PRO A 265 38.27 -0.50 22.62
CA PRO A 265 39.32 -1.50 22.41
C PRO A 265 38.77 -2.90 22.04
N TRP A 266 37.66 -3.30 22.66
CA TRP A 266 37.00 -4.57 22.37
C TRP A 266 36.26 -4.54 21.02
N LEU A 267 35.58 -3.45 20.70
CA LEU A 267 34.93 -3.25 19.39
C LEU A 267 35.96 -3.21 18.24
N THR A 268 37.12 -2.63 18.50
CA THR A 268 38.24 -2.58 17.56
C THR A 268 38.82 -3.97 17.36
N ALA A 269 39.00 -4.74 18.43
CA ALA A 269 39.42 -6.14 18.36
C ALA A 269 38.40 -7.00 17.60
N ALA A 270 37.10 -6.78 17.79
CA ALA A 270 36.04 -7.45 17.03
C ALA A 270 36.14 -7.14 15.53
N ALA A 271 36.22 -5.86 15.17
CA ALA A 271 36.34 -5.42 13.78
C ALA A 271 37.64 -5.93 13.11
N LEU A 272 38.75 -5.93 13.85
CA LEU A 272 40.02 -6.50 13.40
C LEU A 272 39.91 -8.01 13.17
N THR A 273 39.28 -8.72 14.09
CA THR A 273 39.09 -10.19 13.98
C THR A 273 38.23 -10.54 12.76
N ALA A 274 37.10 -9.85 12.59
CA ALA A 274 36.20 -10.04 11.45
C ALA A 274 36.87 -9.71 10.10
N SER A 275 37.58 -8.59 10.02
CA SER A 275 38.30 -8.20 8.80
C SER A 275 39.46 -9.14 8.48
N THR A 276 40.17 -9.64 9.49
CA THR A 276 41.25 -10.62 9.31
C THR A 276 40.72 -11.94 8.78
N GLY A 277 39.62 -12.47 9.33
CA GLY A 277 39.05 -13.73 8.83
C GLY A 277 38.54 -13.62 7.40
N ARG A 278 37.94 -12.49 7.04
CA ARG A 278 37.55 -12.22 5.64
C ARG A 278 38.76 -12.13 4.70
N LEU A 279 39.85 -11.50 5.16
CA LEU A 279 41.09 -11.41 4.40
C LEU A 279 41.76 -12.78 4.23
N LEU A 280 41.70 -13.64 5.25
CA LEU A 280 42.17 -15.03 5.15
C LEU A 280 41.38 -15.84 4.13
N ASP A 281 40.04 -15.72 4.12
CA ASP A 281 39.20 -16.41 3.14
C ASP A 281 39.53 -16.00 1.69
N GLU A 282 39.81 -14.71 1.47
CA GLU A 282 40.21 -14.20 0.16
C GLU A 282 41.61 -14.69 -0.26
N ILE A 283 42.54 -14.85 0.68
CA ILE A 283 43.88 -15.40 0.40
C ILE A 283 43.81 -16.91 0.12
N ILE A 284 42.91 -17.62 0.79
CA ILE A 284 42.77 -19.08 0.66
C ILE A 284 42.04 -19.45 -0.65
N ARG A 285 41.15 -18.60 -1.14
CA ARG A 285 40.52 -18.77 -2.45
C ARG A 285 41.48 -18.30 -3.53
N GLU A 286 41.78 -19.17 -4.50
CA GLU A 286 42.70 -18.90 -5.62
C GLU A 286 42.16 -17.88 -6.65
N GLU A 287 41.35 -16.92 -6.21
CA GLU A 287 40.83 -15.80 -7.00
C GLU A 287 41.75 -14.57 -6.86
N PRO A 288 41.81 -13.68 -7.86
CA PRO A 288 42.64 -12.48 -7.77
C PRO A 288 42.13 -11.57 -6.64
N ILE A 289 42.91 -11.49 -5.56
CA ILE A 289 42.62 -10.69 -4.35
C ILE A 289 42.12 -9.30 -4.74
N ARG A 290 40.86 -9.00 -4.43
CA ARG A 290 40.34 -7.63 -4.59
C ARG A 290 41.04 -6.70 -3.62
N SER A 291 41.73 -5.69 -4.16
CA SER A 291 42.43 -4.64 -3.41
C SER A 291 41.56 -3.94 -2.34
N SER A 292 40.23 -3.97 -2.52
CA SER A 292 39.25 -3.45 -1.56
C SER A 292 39.22 -4.15 -0.20
N PHE A 293 39.76 -5.37 -0.02
CA PHE A 293 39.69 -6.06 1.27
C PHE A 293 40.97 -5.94 2.13
N LEU A 294 42.10 -5.59 1.51
CA LEU A 294 43.41 -5.53 2.17
C LEU A 294 43.55 -4.38 3.17
N HIS A 295 42.79 -3.29 3.01
CA HIS A 295 42.88 -2.12 3.91
C HIS A 295 41.97 -2.22 5.14
N LEU A 296 41.03 -3.18 5.18
CA LEU A 296 40.04 -3.31 6.25
C LEU A 296 40.62 -3.46 7.67
N PRO A 297 41.62 -4.32 7.94
CA PRO A 297 42.17 -4.44 9.30
C PRO A 297 42.87 -3.17 9.77
N PHE A 298 43.58 -2.48 8.86
CA PHE A 298 44.24 -1.20 9.16
C PHE A 298 43.22 -0.11 9.46
N LEU A 299 42.13 -0.06 8.69
CA LEU A 299 41.04 0.88 8.91
C LEU A 299 40.35 0.66 10.26
N ALA A 300 40.06 -0.60 10.62
CA ALA A 300 39.41 -0.94 11.89
C ALA A 300 40.20 -0.40 13.08
N VAL A 301 41.52 -0.63 13.10
CA VAL A 301 42.39 -0.16 14.20
C VAL A 301 42.57 1.36 14.16
N ALA A 302 42.68 1.96 12.97
CA ALA A 302 42.79 3.41 12.84
C ALA A 302 41.56 4.13 13.40
N VAL A 303 40.36 3.68 13.04
CA VAL A 303 39.09 4.20 13.56
C VAL A 303 39.02 4.02 15.07
N GLY A 304 39.34 2.83 15.58
CA GLY A 304 39.39 2.55 17.01
C GLY A 304 40.28 3.52 17.79
N LEU A 305 41.51 3.75 17.30
CA LEU A 305 42.44 4.70 17.92
C LEU A 305 41.89 6.12 17.93
N VAL A 306 41.36 6.60 16.80
CA VAL A 306 40.82 7.97 16.71
C VAL A 306 39.65 8.16 17.67
N VAL A 307 38.66 7.28 17.63
CA VAL A 307 37.47 7.42 18.48
C VAL A 307 37.84 7.30 19.96
N ARG A 308 38.76 6.40 20.33
CA ARG A 308 39.25 6.28 21.71
C ARG A 308 40.02 7.53 22.15
N GLY A 309 40.80 8.13 21.25
CA GLY A 309 41.52 9.38 21.50
C GLY A 309 40.58 10.54 21.83
N PHE A 310 39.49 10.69 21.06
CA PHE A 310 38.47 11.70 21.34
C PHE A 310 37.75 11.44 22.66
N ALA A 311 37.34 10.20 22.94
CA ALA A 311 36.70 9.86 24.21
C ALA A 311 37.62 10.15 25.41
N ALA A 312 38.92 9.83 25.28
CA ALA A 312 39.92 10.15 26.30
C ALA A 312 40.06 11.65 26.54
N PHE A 313 40.07 12.46 25.47
CA PHE A 313 40.19 13.92 25.58
C PHE A 313 39.04 14.51 26.42
N PHE A 314 37.80 14.10 26.18
CA PHE A 314 36.65 14.58 26.95
C PHE A 314 36.71 14.16 28.41
N LEU A 315 37.14 12.91 28.69
CA LEU A 315 37.23 12.41 30.05
C LEU A 315 38.38 13.05 30.84
N GLU A 316 39.53 13.32 30.20
CA GLU A 316 40.63 14.08 30.82
C GLU A 316 40.23 15.53 31.11
N GLN A 317 39.49 16.17 30.20
CA GLN A 317 38.99 17.54 30.39
C GLN A 317 38.04 17.65 31.60
N GLN A 318 37.35 16.57 31.93
CA GLN A 318 36.43 16.46 33.07
C GLN A 318 37.11 15.90 34.33
N GLY A 319 38.43 15.66 34.31
CA GLY A 319 39.20 15.15 35.44
C GLY A 319 38.93 13.68 35.80
N GLN A 320 38.22 12.94 34.95
CA GLN A 320 37.89 11.52 35.15
C GLN A 320 39.02 10.58 34.70
N LEU A 321 39.93 11.06 33.86
CA LEU A 321 41.11 10.35 33.41
C LEU A 321 42.36 11.15 33.79
N GLY A 322 43.34 10.46 34.40
CA GLY A 322 44.64 11.04 34.69
C GLY A 322 45.49 11.23 33.41
N PRO A 323 46.50 12.12 33.45
CA PRO A 323 47.40 12.32 32.32
C PRO A 323 48.09 11.01 31.92
N LEU A 324 48.27 10.78 30.61
CA LEU A 324 49.06 9.65 30.13
C LEU A 324 50.54 9.90 30.44
N VAL A 325 51.09 9.16 31.40
CA VAL A 325 52.51 9.20 31.74
C VAL A 325 53.23 8.09 30.99
N ILE A 326 54.18 8.48 30.14
CA ILE A 326 55.08 7.53 29.49
C ILE A 326 56.31 7.40 30.41
N ASP A 327 56.35 6.32 31.18
CA ASP A 327 57.51 5.97 32.00
C ASP A 327 58.38 4.96 31.24
N GLN A 328 59.53 5.43 30.73
CA GLN A 328 60.50 4.58 30.06
C GLN A 328 61.83 4.58 30.83
N PRO A 329 62.40 3.41 31.13
CA PRO A 329 63.67 3.33 31.86
C PRO A 329 64.78 4.01 31.05
N GLY A 330 65.31 5.11 31.58
CA GLY A 330 66.41 5.89 30.98
C GLY A 330 66.00 7.19 30.28
N ILE A 331 64.71 7.52 30.22
CA ILE A 331 64.20 8.81 29.71
C ILE A 331 63.37 9.47 30.82
N ALA A 332 63.38 10.80 30.90
CA ALA A 332 62.55 11.52 31.87
C ALA A 332 61.06 11.19 31.67
N THR A 333 60.31 11.07 32.76
CA THR A 333 58.86 10.84 32.71
C THR A 333 58.18 12.02 32.03
N VAL A 334 57.53 11.75 30.90
CA VAL A 334 56.77 12.77 30.17
C VAL A 334 55.28 12.49 30.39
N ALA A 335 54.60 13.43 31.05
CA ALA A 335 53.14 13.45 31.13
C ALA A 335 52.60 14.21 29.91
N LEU A 336 51.79 13.55 29.09
CA LEU A 336 51.14 14.20 27.95
C LEU A 336 49.95 15.02 28.44
N THR A 337 49.83 16.25 27.94
CA THR A 337 48.60 17.04 28.08
C THR A 337 47.45 16.40 27.27
N PRO A 338 46.18 16.71 27.59
CA PRO A 338 45.05 16.14 26.85
C PRO A 338 45.08 16.37 25.35
N GLY A 339 45.50 17.57 24.93
CA GLY A 339 45.70 17.89 23.51
C GLY A 339 46.83 17.06 22.87
N GLN A 340 47.94 16.83 23.59
CA GLN A 340 49.04 16.00 23.09
C GLN A 340 48.66 14.52 22.99
N ARG A 341 47.94 13.98 23.98
CA ARG A 341 47.41 12.61 23.93
C ARG A 341 46.48 12.45 22.73
N LEU A 342 45.51 13.35 22.55
CA LEU A 342 44.61 13.32 21.39
C LEU A 342 45.40 13.36 20.07
N ALA A 343 46.36 14.27 19.95
CA ALA A 343 47.19 14.39 18.76
C ALA A 343 47.96 13.09 18.44
N VAL A 344 48.49 12.40 19.45
CA VAL A 344 49.17 11.11 19.28
C VAL A 344 48.22 10.03 18.79
N PHE A 345 47.02 9.92 19.36
CA PHE A 345 46.02 8.91 18.93
C PHE A 345 45.53 9.18 17.50
N VAL A 346 45.25 10.44 17.15
CA VAL A 346 44.82 10.82 15.79
C VAL A 346 45.95 10.61 14.79
N ALA A 347 47.16 11.07 15.08
CA ALA A 347 48.32 10.87 14.21
C ALA A 347 48.63 9.38 14.03
N GLY A 348 48.56 8.58 15.10
CA GLY A 348 48.71 7.12 15.04
C GLY A 348 47.65 6.46 14.15
N GLY A 349 46.39 6.87 14.26
CA GLY A 349 45.31 6.38 13.39
C GLY A 349 45.53 6.74 11.91
N VAL A 350 45.92 7.99 11.62
CA VAL A 350 46.22 8.44 10.25
C VAL A 350 47.41 7.68 9.67
N LEU A 351 48.50 7.53 10.43
CA LEU A 351 49.66 6.75 10.00
C LEU A 351 49.30 5.29 9.70
N LEU A 352 48.47 4.67 10.54
CA LEU A 352 48.04 3.29 10.34
C LEU A 352 47.16 3.13 9.09
N SER A 353 46.27 4.10 8.83
CA SER A 353 45.47 4.15 7.61
C SER A 353 46.36 4.28 6.36
N LEU A 354 47.38 5.17 6.40
CA LEU A 354 48.35 5.33 5.31
C LEU A 354 49.18 4.07 5.06
N ILE A 355 49.58 3.35 6.12
CA ILE A 355 50.25 2.05 6.01
C ILE A 355 49.34 1.04 5.30
N GLY A 356 48.05 1.01 5.66
CA GLY A 356 47.05 0.17 4.99
C GLY A 356 46.99 0.46 3.49
N VAL A 357 46.79 1.72 3.10
CA VAL A 357 46.73 2.15 1.69
C VAL A 357 48.02 1.83 0.94
N ARG A 358 49.19 2.09 1.55
CA ARG A 358 50.49 1.80 0.94
C ARG A 358 50.66 0.30 0.67
N THR A 359 50.29 -0.54 1.63
CA THR A 359 50.36 -2.00 1.50
C THR A 359 49.52 -2.49 0.32
N VAL A 360 48.29 -1.97 0.17
CA VAL A 360 47.42 -2.27 -0.98
C VAL A 360 48.04 -1.81 -2.31
N SER A 361 48.58 -0.59 -2.35
CA SER A 361 49.19 -0.01 -3.56
C SER A 361 50.46 -0.75 -4.00
N SER A 362 51.23 -1.31 -3.08
CA SER A 362 52.44 -2.08 -3.41
C SER A 362 52.15 -3.47 -3.98
N MET A 363 50.96 -4.03 -3.69
CA MET A 363 50.53 -5.33 -4.23
C MET A 363 49.80 -5.18 -5.58
N THR A 364 49.30 -3.99 -5.89
CA THR A 364 48.69 -3.66 -7.19
C THR A 364 49.75 -3.00 -8.07
N GLY A 365 50.55 -3.78 -8.80
CA GLY A 365 51.60 -3.26 -9.70
C GLY A 365 51.04 -2.29 -10.77
N PRO A 366 51.91 -1.47 -11.40
CA PRO A 366 51.46 -0.50 -12.42
C PRO A 366 50.86 -1.26 -13.61
N ARG A 367 49.56 -1.07 -13.85
CA ARG A 367 48.93 -1.49 -15.10
C ARG A 367 49.60 -0.68 -16.23
N GLY A 368 50.34 -1.36 -17.10
CA GLY A 368 50.91 -0.75 -18.30
C GLY A 368 49.80 -0.26 -19.25
N PRO A 369 50.08 0.73 -20.10
CA PRO A 369 49.12 1.17 -21.11
C PRO A 369 49.13 0.12 -22.23
N THR A 370 48.00 -0.53 -22.48
CA THR A 370 47.77 -1.21 -23.76
C THR A 370 46.59 -0.55 -24.45
N ASP A 371 46.95 -0.06 -25.63
CA ASP A 371 46.21 0.66 -26.64
C ASP A 371 45.13 -0.20 -27.32
N ASP A 372 44.22 0.50 -27.99
CA ASP A 372 42.95 0.13 -28.62
C ASP A 372 42.86 -1.16 -29.48
N SER A 373 41.66 -1.76 -29.53
CA SER A 373 40.85 -1.84 -30.77
C SER A 373 39.51 -2.57 -30.57
N ASP A 374 38.44 -1.95 -31.08
CA ASP A 374 37.07 -2.43 -31.35
C ASP A 374 36.19 -2.76 -30.12
N ASP A 375 35.00 -2.21 -29.94
CA ASP A 375 34.01 -1.91 -30.96
C ASP A 375 33.13 -0.71 -30.57
N THR A 376 32.75 0.04 -31.59
CA THR A 376 31.84 1.18 -31.55
C THR A 376 30.44 0.64 -31.26
N THR A 377 29.61 1.22 -30.42
CA THR A 377 28.45 2.09 -30.76
C THR A 377 27.67 2.20 -29.44
N GLY A 378 27.45 3.38 -28.86
CA GLY A 378 26.46 4.33 -29.32
C GLY A 378 25.20 4.19 -28.46
N ASP A 379 24.96 5.22 -27.69
CA ASP A 379 23.90 5.41 -26.71
C ASP A 379 22.48 5.38 -27.31
N ALA A 380 21.50 5.27 -26.41
CA ALA A 380 20.09 5.67 -26.52
C ALA A 380 19.03 4.68 -27.06
N ALA A 381 18.21 4.23 -26.09
CA ALA A 381 16.75 4.39 -26.01
C ALA A 381 15.79 3.62 -26.95
N SER A 382 14.66 3.25 -26.31
CA SER A 382 13.30 3.11 -26.85
C SER A 382 12.83 1.74 -27.34
N SER A 383 11.60 1.41 -26.89
CA SER A 383 10.57 0.53 -27.49
C SER A 383 10.92 -0.96 -27.58
N GLY A 384 10.11 -1.91 -27.12
CA GLY A 384 8.65 -1.93 -27.15
C GLY A 384 8.19 -2.79 -28.33
N GLU A 385 7.54 -3.90 -27.99
CA GLU A 385 6.70 -4.77 -28.83
C GLU A 385 7.34 -5.80 -29.79
N ASP A 386 7.10 -7.06 -29.41
CA ASP A 386 6.27 -8.03 -30.13
C ASP A 386 6.77 -8.55 -31.49
N THR A 387 7.10 -9.84 -31.57
CA THR A 387 6.32 -10.78 -32.40
C THR A 387 6.80 -12.23 -32.33
N SER A 388 5.80 -13.08 -32.50
CA SER A 388 5.65 -14.52 -32.45
C SER A 388 6.50 -15.40 -33.39
N ARG A 389 6.39 -16.72 -33.11
CA ARG A 389 6.53 -17.93 -33.95
C ARG A 389 7.94 -18.54 -34.05
N SER A 390 8.12 -19.86 -34.03
CA SER A 390 7.23 -21.02 -33.88
C SER A 390 8.09 -22.30 -33.84
N GLU A 391 7.61 -23.29 -33.07
CA GLU A 391 7.65 -24.75 -33.33
C GLU A 391 8.99 -25.50 -33.39
N THR A 392 9.12 -26.53 -32.53
CA THR A 392 9.04 -27.98 -32.86
C THR A 392 9.31 -28.75 -31.55
N GLU A 393 8.35 -29.36 -30.85
CA GLU A 393 7.58 -30.61 -31.11
C GLU A 393 8.21 -31.87 -30.45
N SER A 394 7.31 -32.75 -29.99
CA SER A 394 7.47 -34.10 -29.41
C SER A 394 7.76 -34.13 -27.91
N GLY A 395 6.94 -34.70 -27.02
CA GLY A 395 5.87 -35.71 -27.02
C GLY A 395 5.93 -36.29 -25.59
N ASP A 396 4.88 -36.69 -24.87
CA ASP A 396 3.80 -37.61 -25.21
C ASP A 396 2.88 -37.72 -23.97
N ASP A 397 1.57 -37.59 -24.20
CA ASP A 397 0.40 -38.28 -23.64
C ASP A 397 0.31 -38.58 -22.12
N THR A 398 -0.83 -38.38 -21.43
CA THR A 398 -2.03 -39.23 -21.61
C THR A 398 -3.28 -38.66 -20.89
N GLU A 399 -4.39 -38.67 -21.64
CA GLU A 399 -5.83 -38.81 -21.30
C GLU A 399 -6.47 -38.08 -20.09
N SER A 400 -7.49 -37.27 -20.36
CA SER A 400 -8.88 -37.78 -20.44
C SER A 400 -9.89 -36.66 -20.72
N ASP A 401 -11.05 -37.10 -21.17
CA ASP A 401 -11.90 -36.50 -22.19
C ASP A 401 -13.19 -35.88 -21.61
N HIS A 402 -13.83 -35.06 -22.45
CA HIS A 402 -15.25 -34.66 -22.47
C HIS A 402 -15.78 -33.42 -21.71
N SER A 403 -15.97 -32.36 -22.52
CA SER A 403 -17.27 -31.82 -22.97
C SER A 403 -18.14 -30.95 -22.04
N ARG A 404 -18.20 -29.67 -22.45
CA ARG A 404 -19.39 -28.82 -22.73
C ARG A 404 -20.35 -28.41 -21.60
N ASP A 405 -20.32 -27.09 -21.37
CA ASP A 405 -21.42 -26.13 -21.60
C ASP A 405 -22.44 -25.82 -20.47
N THR A 406 -22.81 -24.54 -20.44
CA THR A 406 -23.98 -23.87 -19.82
C THR A 406 -24.04 -23.53 -18.31
N THR A 407 -24.39 -22.26 -18.08
CA THR A 407 -24.73 -21.56 -16.83
C THR A 407 -26.19 -21.86 -16.37
N PRO A 408 -26.74 -21.22 -15.31
CA PRO A 408 -27.03 -21.82 -14.01
C PRO A 408 -28.55 -21.97 -13.73
N SER A 409 -28.88 -22.58 -12.59
CA SER A 409 -30.23 -22.56 -12.01
C SER A 409 -30.15 -22.25 -10.51
N ASN A 410 -30.78 -21.12 -10.13
CA ASN A 410 -31.36 -20.88 -8.80
C ASN A 410 -32.66 -21.76 -8.70
N PRO A 411 -33.37 -21.96 -7.55
CA PRO A 411 -34.00 -20.84 -6.83
C PRO A 411 -34.45 -21.05 -5.34
N SER A 412 -34.87 -19.92 -4.74
CA SER A 412 -36.10 -19.66 -3.94
C SER A 412 -36.50 -20.42 -2.67
N GLY A 413 -37.13 -19.64 -1.77
CA GLY A 413 -38.34 -20.00 -1.00
C GLY A 413 -38.20 -19.66 0.49
N ASP A 414 -39.16 -19.08 1.22
CA ASP A 414 -40.58 -18.78 0.97
C ASP A 414 -41.16 -17.99 2.17
N ALA A 415 -42.33 -17.37 1.95
CA ALA A 415 -43.46 -17.24 2.91
C ALA A 415 -43.29 -16.27 4.12
N GLU A 416 -44.30 -15.55 4.66
CA GLU A 416 -45.76 -15.67 4.59
C GLU A 416 -46.42 -14.42 5.24
N LEU A 417 -47.56 -13.98 4.67
CA LEU A 417 -48.86 -13.67 5.33
C LEU A 417 -48.88 -13.08 6.76
N THR A 418 -49.49 -11.93 7.04
CA THR A 418 -50.95 -11.70 7.24
C THR A 418 -51.12 -10.24 7.71
N ASP A 419 -51.97 -9.42 7.10
CA ASP A 419 -53.42 -9.22 7.35
C ASP A 419 -53.78 -8.65 8.74
N GLY A 420 -54.59 -7.59 8.77
CA GLY A 420 -55.28 -7.16 9.98
C GLY A 420 -55.60 -5.67 10.15
N GLY A 421 -56.61 -5.17 9.43
CA GLY A 421 -57.65 -4.23 9.92
C GLY A 421 -57.24 -2.88 10.52
N SER A 422 -57.49 -1.74 9.86
CA SER A 422 -58.79 -1.06 9.70
C SER A 422 -59.37 -0.39 10.96
N LYS A 423 -59.38 0.96 10.90
CA LYS A 423 -60.41 1.90 11.42
C LYS A 423 -60.48 2.06 12.95
N ALA A 424 -60.75 3.22 13.53
CA ALA A 424 -61.06 4.58 13.05
C ALA A 424 -61.10 5.49 14.29
N ASN A 425 -61.38 6.76 14.01
CA ASN A 425 -61.78 7.86 14.88
C ASN A 425 -60.64 8.75 15.43
N ASP A 426 -60.56 10.01 14.99
CA ASP A 426 -61.51 11.12 15.29
C ASP A 426 -61.31 11.51 16.76
N SER A 427 -61.07 12.75 17.16
CA SER A 427 -61.26 14.07 16.57
C SER A 427 -60.56 15.05 17.52
N ALA A 428 -60.24 16.23 17.01
CA ALA A 428 -59.98 17.45 17.79
C ALA A 428 -58.72 17.37 18.70
N ASP A 429 -58.05 18.44 19.08
CA ASP A 429 -58.47 19.82 19.13
C ASP A 429 -57.22 20.71 19.06
N GLU A 430 -57.51 21.97 18.80
CA GLU A 430 -56.68 23.15 18.71
C GLU A 430 -55.44 23.26 19.62
N SER A 431 -54.51 24.06 19.09
CA SER A 431 -53.87 25.16 19.82
C SER A 431 -52.65 24.84 20.70
N ASN A 432 -51.50 25.20 20.11
CA ASN A 432 -50.56 26.21 20.64
C ASN A 432 -49.57 25.74 21.72
N GLY A 433 -48.28 25.76 21.36
CA GLY A 433 -47.13 25.54 22.24
C GLY A 433 -45.88 25.22 21.46
#